data_AF-A0A2I0PLQ9-F1
#
_entry.id   AF-A0A2I0PLQ9-F1
#
_cell.length_a   1.000
_cell.length_b   1.000
_cell.length_c   1.000
_cell.angle_alpha   90.00
_cell.angle_beta   90.00
_cell.angle_gamma   90.00
#
_symmetry.space_group_name_H-M   'P 1'
#
loop_
_entity.id
_entity.type
_entity.pdbx_description
1 polymer ?
#
loop_
_entity_poly.entity_id
_entity_poly.type
_entity_poly.pdbx_seq_one_letter_code
_entity_poly.pdbx_strand_id
1 'polypeptide(L)'
;MEKEKIALCPCNGMSPYGLVARASCSDIIEESPDAISICITATSADKEGFKEIIKKYPIMAVNGCEHSCVDMILASKGVKVADSMNVMTPLQKNDLKPGGVARLGESGEKCVVEIKKIIKDRVE
;
A
#
# COMPACT_ATOMS: atom_id res chain seq x y z
N MET A 1 -24.67 7.67 7.77
CA MET A 1 -23.67 8.39 6.97
C MET A 1 -22.81 7.33 6.33
N GLU A 2 -22.65 7.35 5.00
CA GLU A 2 -21.69 6.45 4.33
C GLU A 2 -20.27 6.82 4.79
N LYS A 3 -19.45 5.82 5.08
CA LYS A 3 -18.04 6.02 5.47
C LYS A 3 -17.30 6.57 4.25
N GLU A 4 -16.47 7.59 4.44
CA GLU A 4 -15.66 8.12 3.33
C GLU A 4 -14.68 7.04 2.86
N LYS A 5 -14.62 6.81 1.55
CA LYS A 5 -13.71 5.79 1.00
C LYS A 5 -12.26 6.21 1.16
N ILE A 6 -11.39 5.26 1.50
CA ILE A 6 -9.95 5.43 1.55
C ILE A 6 -9.27 4.75 0.35
N ALA A 7 -8.25 5.41 -0.19
CA ALA A 7 -7.44 4.87 -1.26
C ALA A 7 -6.13 4.29 -0.71
N LEU A 8 -5.88 3.01 -0.97
CA LEU A 8 -4.62 2.35 -0.65
C LEU A 8 -3.72 2.35 -1.88
N CYS A 9 -2.49 2.84 -1.73
CA CYS A 9 -1.50 2.88 -2.79
C CYS A 9 -0.28 2.03 -2.41
N PRO A 10 -0.23 0.75 -2.79
CA PRO A 10 0.88 -0.14 -2.44
C PRO A 10 2.09 0.02 -3.35
N CYS A 11 3.27 -0.30 -2.79
CA CYS A 11 4.51 -0.44 -3.52
C CYS A 11 4.45 -1.53 -4.58
N ASN A 12 4.74 -1.21 -5.84
CA ASN A 12 4.84 -2.18 -6.94
C ASN A 12 6.27 -2.67 -7.25
N GLY A 13 7.23 -2.42 -6.35
CA GLY A 13 8.63 -2.83 -6.53
C GLY A 13 8.88 -4.34 -6.40
N MET A 14 10.03 -4.80 -6.90
CA MET A 14 10.46 -6.20 -6.90
C MET A 14 11.21 -6.63 -5.63
N SER A 15 10.83 -6.10 -4.46
CA SER A 15 11.32 -6.59 -3.16
C SER A 15 10.30 -7.53 -2.51
N PRO A 16 10.73 -8.46 -1.62
CA PRO A 16 9.78 -9.29 -0.87
C PRO A 16 8.80 -8.47 -0.02
N TYR A 17 9.27 -7.35 0.53
CA TYR A 17 8.45 -6.37 1.24
C TYR A 17 7.45 -5.65 0.33
N GLY A 18 7.84 -5.34 -0.91
CA GLY A 18 6.93 -4.82 -1.93
C GLY A 18 5.81 -5.81 -2.26
N LEU A 19 6.12 -7.10 -2.32
CA LEU A 19 5.11 -8.15 -2.48
C LEU A 19 4.13 -8.17 -1.30
N VAL A 20 4.63 -8.11 -0.06
CA VAL A 20 3.79 -8.01 1.14
C VAL A 20 2.89 -6.78 1.10
N ALA A 21 3.42 -5.61 0.74
CA ALA A 21 2.65 -4.38 0.64
C ALA A 21 1.47 -4.51 -0.34
N ARG A 22 1.71 -5.06 -1.53
CA ARG A 22 0.65 -5.29 -2.54
C ARG A 22 -0.40 -6.26 -2.03
N ALA A 23 0.02 -7.43 -1.55
CA ALA A 23 -0.90 -8.47 -1.08
C ALA A 23 -1.77 -7.94 0.07
N SER A 24 -1.16 -7.27 1.05
CA SER A 24 -1.89 -6.71 2.21
C SER A 24 -2.95 -5.69 1.78
N CYS A 25 -2.62 -4.79 0.85
CA CYS A 25 -3.58 -3.80 0.36
C CYS A 25 -4.67 -4.46 -0.49
N SER A 26 -4.30 -5.37 -1.39
CA SER A 26 -5.25 -6.09 -2.25
C SER A 26 -6.30 -6.83 -1.42
N ASP A 27 -5.87 -7.58 -0.40
CA ASP A 27 -6.80 -8.29 0.48
C ASP A 27 -7.77 -7.33 1.17
N ILE A 28 -7.31 -6.19 1.69
CA ILE A 28 -8.18 -5.23 2.37
C ILE A 28 -9.21 -4.64 1.39
N ILE A 29 -8.79 -4.36 0.16
CA ILE A 29 -9.68 -3.84 -0.89
C ILE A 29 -10.74 -4.88 -1.28
N GLU A 30 -10.40 -6.17 -1.28
CA GLU A 30 -11.36 -7.25 -1.52
C GLU A 30 -12.32 -7.46 -0.33
N GLU A 31 -11.83 -7.24 0.89
CA GLU A 31 -12.60 -7.42 2.13
C GLU A 31 -13.49 -6.22 2.50
N SER A 32 -13.22 -5.01 1.98
CA SER A 32 -13.90 -3.78 2.37
C SER A 32 -14.40 -2.95 1.18
N PRO A 33 -15.71 -2.65 1.09
CA PRO A 33 -16.26 -1.81 0.02
C PRO A 33 -15.83 -0.33 0.13
N ASP A 34 -15.27 0.07 1.28
CA ASP A 34 -14.83 1.44 1.57
C ASP A 34 -13.35 1.65 1.25
N ALA A 35 -12.62 0.60 0.83
CA ALA A 35 -11.25 0.70 0.37
C ALA A 35 -11.18 0.63 -1.17
N ILE A 36 -10.34 1.44 -1.78
CA ILE A 36 -10.06 1.38 -3.23
C ILE A 36 -8.56 1.28 -3.52
N SER A 37 -8.22 0.69 -4.67
CA SER A 37 -6.83 0.60 -5.12
C SER A 37 -6.40 1.82 -5.92
N ILE A 38 -5.18 2.30 -5.65
CA ILE A 38 -4.46 3.21 -6.54
C ILE A 38 -3.21 2.51 -7.07
N CYS A 39 -3.18 2.33 -8.40
CA CYS A 39 -2.02 1.76 -9.08
C CYS A 39 -0.91 2.81 -9.24
N ILE A 40 0.11 2.75 -8.39
CA ILE A 40 1.22 3.72 -8.41
C ILE A 40 1.97 3.74 -9.76
N THR A 41 2.04 2.60 -10.45
CA THR A 41 2.70 2.48 -11.76
C THR A 41 1.93 3.22 -12.84
N ALA A 42 0.59 3.13 -12.83
CA ALA A 42 -0.27 3.88 -13.76
C ALA A 42 -0.19 5.39 -13.48
N THR A 43 -0.16 5.77 -12.19
CA THR A 43 0.06 7.16 -11.76
C THR A 43 1.41 7.69 -12.23
N SER A 44 2.48 6.90 -12.08
CA SER A 44 3.83 7.27 -12.54
C SER A 44 3.89 7.45 -14.06
N ALA A 45 3.16 6.62 -14.81
CA ALA A 45 3.11 6.66 -16.27
C ALA A 45 2.14 7.73 -16.82
N ASP A 46 1.57 8.59 -15.96
CA ASP A 46 0.59 9.61 -16.33
C ASP A 46 -0.62 9.05 -17.10
N LYS A 47 -1.00 7.80 -16.83
CA LYS A 47 -2.12 7.14 -17.51
C LYS A 47 -3.39 7.96 -17.33
N GLU A 48 -4.06 8.22 -18.45
CA GLU A 48 -5.30 8.99 -18.46
C GLU A 48 -6.37 8.35 -17.55
N GLY A 49 -7.13 9.18 -16.84
CA GLY A 49 -8.08 8.76 -15.81
C GLY A 49 -7.48 8.60 -14.40
N PHE A 50 -6.19 8.25 -14.27
CA PHE A 50 -5.56 8.13 -12.95
C PHE A 50 -5.21 9.48 -12.31
N LYS A 51 -5.08 10.55 -13.10
CA LYS A 51 -4.78 11.90 -12.58
C LYS A 51 -5.88 12.46 -11.69
N GLU A 52 -7.13 12.12 -11.98
CA GLU A 52 -8.29 12.59 -11.21
C GLU A 52 -8.59 11.68 -10.02
N ILE A 53 -8.46 10.35 -10.19
CA ILE A 53 -8.78 9.41 -9.11
C ILE A 53 -7.86 9.57 -7.90
N ILE A 54 -6.57 9.90 -8.11
CA ILE A 54 -5.59 10.10 -7.03
C ILE A 54 -5.83 11.38 -6.20
N LYS A 55 -6.77 12.23 -6.61
CA LYS A 55 -7.13 13.45 -5.88
C LYS A 55 -8.51 13.36 -5.22
N LYS A 56 -9.26 12.29 -5.49
CA LYS A 56 -10.66 12.16 -5.11
C LYS A 56 -10.85 11.69 -3.66
N TYR A 57 -9.92 10.90 -3.14
CA TYR A 57 -10.05 10.25 -1.84
C TYR A 57 -8.76 10.43 -1.02
N PRO A 58 -8.84 10.41 0.32
CA PRO A 58 -7.66 10.31 1.18
C PRO A 58 -6.81 9.10 0.77
N ILE A 59 -5.51 9.31 0.59
CA ILE A 59 -4.59 8.24 0.18
C ILE A 59 -3.70 7.83 1.35
N MET A 60 -3.66 6.53 1.62
CA MET A 60 -2.61 5.89 2.41
C MET A 60 -1.55 5.29 1.49
N ALA A 61 -0.31 5.78 1.59
CA ALA A 61 0.82 5.21 0.88
C ALA A 61 1.42 4.04 1.66
N VAL A 62 1.66 2.91 1.00
CA VAL A 62 2.23 1.71 1.62
C VAL A 62 3.51 1.32 0.90
N ASN A 63 4.64 1.72 1.47
CA ASN A 63 5.98 1.53 0.91
C ASN A 63 6.57 0.17 1.27
N GLY A 64 7.34 -0.38 0.33
CA GLY A 64 7.99 -1.70 0.43
C GLY A 64 9.51 -1.65 0.58
N CYS A 65 10.10 -0.47 0.70
CA CYS A 65 11.53 -0.29 0.98
C CYS A 65 11.82 1.14 1.44
N GLU A 66 13.04 1.37 1.92
CA GLU A 66 13.53 2.67 2.42
C GLU A 66 13.43 3.81 1.38
N HIS A 67 13.44 3.49 0.08
CA HIS A 67 13.34 4.52 -0.95
C HIS A 67 11.98 5.22 -0.99
N SER A 68 10.92 4.63 -0.43
CA SER A 68 9.60 5.26 -0.32
C SER A 68 9.07 5.84 -1.64
N CYS A 69 9.25 5.09 -2.74
CA CYS A 69 8.89 5.56 -4.09
C CYS A 69 7.40 5.91 -4.24
N VAL A 70 6.51 5.30 -3.45
CA VAL A 70 5.08 5.61 -3.53
C VAL A 70 4.84 7.07 -3.12
N ASP A 71 5.38 7.47 -1.97
CA ASP A 71 5.29 8.86 -1.50
C ASP A 71 5.90 9.83 -2.49
N MET A 72 7.12 9.54 -2.98
CA MET A 72 7.81 10.43 -3.92
C MET A 72 7.03 10.61 -5.22
N ILE A 73 6.48 9.53 -5.78
CA ILE A 73 5.68 9.60 -7.00
C ILE A 73 4.40 10.40 -6.75
N LEU A 74 3.65 10.13 -5.67
CA LEU A 74 2.43 10.87 -5.35
C LEU A 74 2.71 12.37 -5.14
N ALA A 75 3.75 12.70 -4.39
CA ALA A 75 4.18 14.08 -4.17
C ALA A 75 4.55 14.78 -5.50
N SER A 76 5.25 14.09 -6.40
CA SER A 76 5.58 14.62 -7.73
C SER A 76 4.35 14.92 -8.61
N LYS A 77 3.21 14.29 -8.30
CA LYS A 77 1.92 14.54 -8.97
C LYS A 77 1.05 15.57 -8.21
N GLY A 78 1.62 16.24 -7.21
CA GLY A 78 0.94 17.24 -6.40
C GLY A 78 -0.09 16.67 -5.43
N VAL A 79 0.01 15.38 -5.09
CA VAL A 79 -0.88 14.73 -4.13
C VAL A 79 -0.25 14.75 -2.75
N LYS A 80 -1.00 15.23 -1.76
CA LYS A 80 -0.65 15.12 -0.35
C LYS A 80 -1.29 13.85 0.22
N VAL A 81 -0.46 12.91 0.67
CA VAL A 81 -0.93 11.67 1.32
C VAL A 81 -1.55 11.99 2.68
N ALA A 82 -2.59 11.25 3.04
CA ALA A 82 -3.27 11.36 4.34
C ALA A 82 -2.51 10.60 5.44
N ASP A 83 -2.00 9.42 5.10
CA ASP A 83 -1.07 8.64 5.94
C ASP A 83 -0.04 7.92 5.05
N SER A 84 1.09 7.52 5.63
CA SER A 84 2.10 6.70 4.98
C SER A 84 2.73 5.72 5.96
N MET A 85 3.07 4.53 5.45
CA MET A 85 3.88 3.56 6.18
C MET A 85 4.91 2.89 5.28
N ASN A 86 6.01 2.43 5.88
CA ASN A 86 6.93 1.48 5.29
C ASN A 86 6.75 0.13 6.01
N VAL A 87 6.40 -0.92 5.26
CA VAL A 87 6.13 -2.25 5.84
C VAL A 87 7.35 -2.86 6.52
N MET A 88 8.57 -2.44 6.18
CA MET A 88 9.79 -2.93 6.83
C MET A 88 9.80 -2.59 8.32
N THR A 89 9.35 -1.40 8.71
CA THR A 89 9.41 -0.92 10.09
C THR A 89 8.65 -1.81 11.08
N PRO A 90 7.34 -2.11 10.89
CA PRO A 90 6.63 -2.99 11.81
C PRO A 90 7.10 -4.45 11.71
N LEU A 91 7.44 -4.94 10.52
CA LEU A 91 7.91 -6.32 10.35
C LEU A 91 9.24 -6.56 11.08
N GLN A 92 10.19 -5.63 10.97
CA GLN A 92 11.45 -5.70 11.71
C GLN A 92 11.23 -5.63 13.23
N LYS A 93 10.32 -4.78 13.71
CA LYS A 93 9.98 -4.69 15.14
C LYS A 93 9.43 -6.01 15.69
N ASN A 94 8.75 -6.80 14.86
CA ASN A 94 8.17 -8.09 15.21
C ASN A 94 9.04 -9.28 14.78
N ASP A 95 10.28 -9.05 14.34
CA ASP A 95 11.21 -10.05 13.77
C ASP A 95 10.59 -10.95 12.68
N LEU A 96 9.69 -10.37 11.88
CA LEU A 96 9.07 -11.00 10.73
C LEU A 96 9.83 -10.62 9.45
N LYS A 97 10.13 -11.62 8.62
CA LYS A 97 10.87 -11.43 7.36
C LYS A 97 10.17 -12.17 6.21
N PRO A 98 9.76 -11.47 5.15
CA PRO A 98 9.23 -12.12 3.96
C PRO A 98 10.33 -12.87 3.21
N GLY A 99 9.97 -14.00 2.58
CA GLY A 99 10.91 -14.84 1.84
C GLY A 99 11.09 -14.39 0.39
N GLY A 100 10.08 -14.62 -0.45
CA GLY A 100 10.17 -14.49 -1.89
C GLY A 100 9.74 -13.13 -2.45
N VAL A 101 10.26 -12.78 -3.63
CA VAL A 101 9.85 -11.58 -4.40
C VAL A 101 8.63 -11.83 -5.29
N ALA A 102 8.38 -13.09 -5.67
CA ALA A 102 7.35 -13.49 -6.64
C ALA A 102 6.22 -14.32 -6.03
N ARG A 103 6.47 -14.97 -4.90
CA ARG A 103 5.53 -15.82 -4.16
C ARG A 103 5.72 -15.54 -2.67
N LEU A 104 4.62 -15.38 -1.95
CA LEU A 104 4.64 -15.03 -0.52
C LEU A 104 5.31 -16.15 0.30
N GLY A 105 4.87 -17.38 0.11
CA GLY A 105 5.25 -18.50 0.98
C GLY A 105 4.79 -18.27 2.42
N GLU A 106 5.00 -19.25 3.30
CA GLU A 106 4.47 -19.18 4.66
C GLU A 106 4.95 -17.96 5.45
N SER A 107 6.24 -17.58 5.31
CA SER A 107 6.77 -16.40 5.98
C SER A 107 6.20 -15.09 5.43
N GLY A 108 5.95 -15.01 4.13
CA GLY A 108 5.30 -13.87 3.50
C GLY A 108 3.86 -13.71 3.95
N GLU A 109 3.09 -14.81 4.05
CA GLU A 109 1.70 -14.79 4.54
C GLU A 109 1.62 -14.25 5.98
N LYS A 110 2.54 -14.68 6.87
CA LYS A 110 2.62 -14.13 8.24
C LYS A 110 2.87 -12.62 8.25
N CYS A 111 3.72 -12.14 7.34
CA CYS A 111 3.96 -10.70 7.19
C CYS A 111 2.72 -9.97 6.68
N VAL A 112 1.98 -10.54 5.73
CA VAL A 112 0.74 -9.96 5.20
C VAL A 112 -0.31 -9.83 6.31
N VAL A 113 -0.51 -10.86 7.14
CA VAL A 113 -1.44 -10.81 8.27
C VAL A 113 -1.11 -9.67 9.22
N GLU A 114 0.16 -9.50 9.59
CA GLU A 114 0.59 -8.42 10.49
C GLU A 114 0.39 -7.04 9.86
N ILE A 115 0.77 -6.85 8.59
CA ILE A 115 0.61 -5.56 7.90
C ILE A 115 -0.87 -5.22 7.70
N LYS A 116 -1.72 -6.20 7.37
CA LYS A 116 -3.16 -5.97 7.22
C LYS A 116 -3.78 -5.41 8.49
N LYS A 117 -3.43 -5.99 9.65
CA LYS A 117 -3.90 -5.51 10.95
C LYS A 117 -3.55 -4.03 11.15
N ILE A 118 -2.30 -3.67 10.91
CA ILE A 118 -1.82 -2.28 11.08
C ILE A 118 -2.50 -1.32 10.11
N ILE A 119 -2.71 -1.72 8.85
CA ILE A 119 -3.43 -0.87 7.89
C ILE A 119 -4.87 -0.68 8.37
N LYS A 120 -5.58 -1.75 8.74
CA LYS A 120 -6.97 -1.66 9.24
C LYS A 120 -7.08 -0.72 10.44
N ASP A 121 -6.21 -0.85 11.43
CA ASP A 121 -6.18 0.02 12.62
C ASP A 121 -5.98 1.52 12.30
N ARG A 122 -5.44 1.85 11.11
CA ARG A 122 -5.19 3.23 10.66
C ARG A 122 -6.27 3.79 9.73
N VAL A 123 -7.04 2.92 9.09
CA VAL A 123 -8.01 3.30 8.06
C VAL A 123 -9.46 3.08 8.49
N GLU A 124 -9.69 2.30 9.54
CA GLU A 124 -11.02 2.07 10.13
C GLU A 124 -11.38 3.07 11.21
#